data_AF-A0A1E5R5S1-F1
#
_entry.id   AF-A0A1E5R5S1-F1
#
_cell.length_a   1.000
_cell.length_b   1.000
_cell.length_c   1.000
_cell.angle_alpha   90.00
_cell.angle_beta   90.00
_cell.angle_gamma   90.00
#
_symmetry.space_group_name_H-M   'P 1'
#
loop_
_entity.id
_entity.type
_entity.pdbx_description
1 polymer ?
#
loop_
_entity_poly.entity_id
_entity_poly.type
_entity_poly.pdbx_seq_one_letter_code
_entity_poly.pdbx_strand_id
1 'polypeptide(L)'
;MGIDHTSKQHKRVSHRTAPKSDNVYLKMLVKLYTFLARITDAPFNKVVLKALFLSKINRPPVSVSRIARALKQNGSASKTVVVVGTVTDDDRLFDFPAKSTVAALRFTAGARAHILKNGGECITLDQLAVRAPKGQNTLIVRGPRNAREAVRHFGMGPHKHRAPRILSKGRKFEKARGRRRSRGFKV
;
A
#
# COMPACT_ATOMS: atom_id res chain seq x y z
N MET A 1 28.94 41.20 0.47
CA MET A 1 29.56 39.97 -0.06
C MET A 1 28.45 38.98 -0.40
N GLY A 2 28.36 38.49 -1.64
CA GLY A 2 27.38 37.47 -2.02
C GLY A 2 27.79 36.09 -1.49
N ILE A 3 26.82 35.22 -1.21
CA ILE A 3 27.06 33.83 -0.81
C ILE A 3 27.01 32.96 -2.06
N ASP A 4 28.04 32.14 -2.31
CA ASP A 4 28.01 31.14 -3.37
C ASP A 4 27.19 29.92 -2.92
N HIS A 5 26.09 29.66 -3.62
CA HIS A 5 25.11 28.66 -3.20
C HIS A 5 25.38 27.29 -3.86
N THR A 6 25.81 26.32 -3.05
CA THR A 6 26.06 24.92 -3.46
C THR A 6 24.79 24.09 -3.70
N SER A 7 23.63 24.63 -3.34
CA SER A 7 22.35 23.94 -3.48
C SER A 7 21.21 24.89 -3.78
N LYS A 8 20.11 24.32 -4.28
CA LYS A 8 18.90 25.09 -4.61
C LYS A 8 18.28 25.67 -3.34
N GLN A 9 18.36 26.98 -3.21
CA GLN A 9 17.78 27.73 -2.09
C GLN A 9 16.25 27.59 -2.04
N HIS A 10 15.70 27.68 -0.83
CA HIS A 10 14.25 27.60 -0.55
C HIS A 10 13.53 26.36 -1.11
N LYS A 11 14.25 25.24 -1.26
CA LYS A 11 13.66 23.97 -1.69
C LYS A 11 12.75 23.40 -0.60
N ARG A 12 11.45 23.28 -0.89
CA ARG A 12 10.50 22.60 -0.01
C ARG A 12 10.80 21.11 0.09
N VAL A 13 10.51 20.54 1.26
CA VAL A 13 10.56 19.09 1.46
C VAL A 13 9.51 18.41 0.57
N SER A 14 9.92 17.43 -0.23
CA SER A 14 9.06 16.74 -1.19
C SER A 14 8.11 15.73 -0.57
N HIS A 15 8.29 15.43 0.73
CA HIS A 15 7.45 14.51 1.48
C HIS A 15 6.22 15.20 2.05
N ARG A 16 5.11 14.45 2.09
CA ARG A 16 3.89 14.92 2.75
C ARG A 16 4.09 14.95 4.26
N THR A 17 3.73 16.07 4.87
CA THR A 17 3.72 16.27 6.32
C THR A 17 2.33 16.05 6.95
N ALA A 18 1.28 16.06 6.12
CA ALA A 18 -0.11 15.84 6.51
C ALA A 18 -0.87 15.10 5.38
N PRO A 19 -1.97 14.39 5.68
CA PRO A 19 -2.82 13.85 4.63
C PRO A 19 -3.54 14.99 3.90
N LYS A 20 -3.66 14.90 2.57
CA LYS A 20 -4.48 15.85 1.78
C LYS A 20 -6.00 15.68 2.01
N SER A 21 -6.41 14.59 2.67
CA SER A 21 -7.82 14.25 2.87
C SER A 21 -8.42 15.03 4.03
N ASP A 22 -9.65 15.54 3.85
CA ASP A 22 -10.36 16.33 4.87
C ASP A 22 -11.16 15.51 5.89
N ASN A 23 -11.24 14.19 5.71
CA ASN A 23 -11.90 13.28 6.65
C ASN A 23 -11.41 13.47 8.10
N VAL A 24 -12.35 13.82 8.98
CA VAL A 24 -12.11 14.12 10.41
C VAL A 24 -11.53 12.92 11.16
N TYR A 25 -12.05 11.70 10.94
CA TYR A 25 -11.55 10.48 11.59
C TYR A 25 -10.10 10.17 11.20
N LEU A 26 -9.72 10.44 9.94
CA LEU A 26 -8.33 10.29 9.52
C LEU A 26 -7.43 11.32 10.21
N LYS A 27 -7.89 12.57 10.36
CA LYS A 27 -7.17 13.62 11.08
C LYS A 27 -7.00 13.26 12.57
N MET A 28 -8.00 12.64 13.20
CA MET A 28 -7.90 12.14 14.58
C MET A 28 -6.85 11.03 14.72
N LEU A 29 -6.85 10.04 13.81
CA LEU A 29 -5.81 9.00 13.79
C LEU A 29 -4.41 9.58 13.57
N VAL A 30 -4.27 10.58 12.69
CA VAL A 30 -3.01 11.28 12.49
C VAL A 30 -2.56 12.00 13.76
N LYS A 31 -3.47 12.70 14.46
CA LYS A 31 -3.15 13.36 15.74
C LYS A 31 -2.62 12.34 16.76
N LEU A 32 -3.29 11.19 16.88
CA LEU A 32 -2.88 10.09 17.76
C LEU A 32 -1.48 9.55 17.41
N TYR A 33 -1.25 9.17 16.15
CA TYR A 33 0.04 8.61 15.75
C TYR A 33 1.17 9.63 15.70
N THR A 34 0.87 10.93 15.58
CA THR A 34 1.86 12.00 15.70
C THR A 34 2.34 12.12 17.14
N PHE A 35 1.41 12.06 18.10
CA PHE A 35 1.72 12.02 19.53
C PHE A 35 2.56 10.78 19.87
N LEU A 36 2.11 9.59 19.46
CA LEU A 36 2.84 8.34 19.73
C LEU A 36 4.23 8.32 19.09
N ALA A 37 4.35 8.75 17.81
CA ALA A 37 5.64 8.76 17.12
C ALA A 37 6.65 9.72 17.74
N ARG A 38 6.18 10.78 18.43
CA ARG A 38 7.02 11.73 19.14
C ARG A 38 7.47 11.21 20.51
N ILE A 39 6.59 10.55 21.25
CA ILE A 39 6.84 10.18 22.67
C ILE A 39 7.45 8.79 22.85
N THR A 40 6.99 7.80 22.08
CA THR A 40 7.35 6.38 22.34
C THR A 40 8.70 5.94 21.77
N ASP A 41 9.31 6.79 20.93
CA ASP A 41 10.48 6.52 20.08
C ASP A 41 10.45 5.21 19.25
N ALA A 42 9.29 4.55 19.16
CA ALA A 42 9.15 3.32 18.40
C ALA A 42 9.17 3.60 16.87
N PRO A 43 10.03 2.93 16.08
CA PRO A 43 10.06 3.09 14.62
C PRO A 43 8.72 2.77 13.94
N PHE A 44 7.96 1.83 14.51
CA PHE A 44 6.62 1.44 14.05
C PHE A 44 5.69 2.65 13.89
N ASN A 45 5.61 3.52 14.91
CA ASN A 45 4.72 4.67 14.91
C ASN A 45 5.09 5.69 13.83
N LYS A 46 6.41 5.91 13.61
CA LYS A 46 6.92 6.76 12.52
C LYS A 46 6.52 6.20 11.14
N VAL A 47 6.50 4.87 10.98
CA VAL A 47 6.06 4.20 9.74
C VAL A 47 4.55 4.33 9.52
N VAL A 48 3.73 4.06 10.55
CA VAL A 48 2.27 4.17 10.46
C VAL A 48 1.84 5.60 10.17
N LEU A 49 2.42 6.59 10.85
CA LEU A 49 2.14 8.01 10.62
C LEU A 49 2.40 8.41 9.15
N LYS A 50 3.58 8.08 8.62
CA LYS A 50 3.90 8.34 7.20
C LYS A 50 2.96 7.60 6.25
N ALA A 51 2.52 6.40 6.62
CA ALA A 51 1.57 5.63 5.82
C ALA A 51 0.17 6.25 5.78
N LEU A 52 -0.28 6.91 6.86
CA LEU A 52 -1.56 7.65 6.89
C LEU A 52 -1.60 8.83 5.90
N PHE A 53 -0.44 9.44 5.60
CA PHE A 53 -0.33 10.58 4.67
C PHE A 53 -0.41 10.17 3.18
N LEU A 54 -0.26 8.88 2.89
CA LEU A 54 -0.19 8.37 1.53
C LEU A 54 -1.51 8.61 0.76
N SER A 55 -1.38 8.91 -0.52
CA SER A 55 -2.53 8.97 -1.45
C SER A 55 -3.13 7.57 -1.67
N LYS A 56 -4.36 7.52 -2.19
CA LYS A 56 -5.06 6.25 -2.53
C LYS A 56 -4.19 5.34 -3.41
N ILE A 57 -3.53 5.92 -4.41
CA ILE A 57 -2.58 5.23 -5.30
C ILE A 57 -1.46 4.52 -4.53
N ASN A 58 -0.94 5.15 -3.47
CA ASN A 58 0.18 4.63 -2.69
C ASN A 58 -0.26 3.76 -1.51
N ARG A 59 -1.58 3.64 -1.29
CA ARG A 59 -2.26 2.69 -0.39
C ARG A 59 -3.12 1.70 -1.19
N PRO A 60 -2.51 0.87 -2.07
CA PRO A 60 -3.24 -0.19 -2.76
C PRO A 60 -3.86 -1.16 -1.74
N PRO A 61 -5.01 -1.77 -2.07
CA PRO A 61 -5.67 -2.72 -1.19
C PRO A 61 -4.78 -3.94 -0.91
N VAL A 62 -4.98 -4.54 0.26
CA VAL A 62 -4.33 -5.79 0.67
C VAL A 62 -5.39 -6.87 0.70
N SER A 63 -5.19 -7.94 -0.07
CA SER A 63 -6.07 -9.10 -0.07
C SER A 63 -5.84 -9.97 1.18
N VAL A 64 -6.88 -10.64 1.67
CA VAL A 64 -6.81 -11.67 2.72
C VAL A 64 -5.81 -12.79 2.38
N SER A 65 -5.66 -13.17 1.11
CA SER A 65 -4.66 -14.17 0.68
C SER A 65 -3.23 -13.71 0.91
N ARG A 66 -2.98 -12.41 0.77
CA ARG A 66 -1.67 -11.83 1.10
C ARG A 66 -1.41 -11.83 2.59
N ILE A 67 -2.44 -11.59 3.40
CA ILE A 67 -2.34 -11.66 4.86
C ILE A 67 -2.02 -13.10 5.28
N ALA A 68 -2.75 -14.08 4.76
CA ALA A 68 -2.50 -15.49 5.03
C ALA A 68 -1.06 -15.90 4.65
N ARG A 69 -0.57 -15.46 3.48
CA ARG A 69 0.81 -15.72 3.06
C ARG A 69 1.85 -15.05 3.99
N ALA A 70 1.56 -13.86 4.51
CA ALA A 70 2.45 -13.16 5.43
C ALA A 70 2.52 -13.87 6.80
N LEU A 71 1.39 -14.42 7.27
CA LEU A 71 1.31 -15.18 8.52
C LEU A 71 1.96 -16.56 8.43
N LYS A 72 2.01 -17.18 7.24
CA LYS A 72 2.74 -18.43 6.98
C LYS A 72 4.27 -18.30 7.10
N GLN A 73 4.81 -17.09 7.23
CA GLN A 73 6.25 -16.91 7.45
C GLN A 73 6.64 -17.41 8.85
N ASN A 74 7.81 -18.06 8.94
CA ASN A 74 8.33 -18.60 10.20
C ASN A 74 8.34 -17.51 11.30
N GLY A 75 7.81 -17.85 12.48
CA GLY A 75 7.73 -16.92 13.62
C GLY A 75 6.77 -15.74 13.46
N SER A 76 5.86 -15.78 12.48
CA SER A 76 4.89 -14.70 12.24
C SER A 76 3.43 -15.11 12.41
N ALA A 77 3.15 -16.37 12.75
CA ALA A 77 1.80 -16.90 12.91
C ALA A 77 0.99 -16.18 14.01
N SER A 78 1.64 -15.77 15.10
CA SER A 78 1.01 -15.08 16.24
C SER A 78 1.04 -13.55 16.15
N LYS A 79 1.55 -12.98 15.05
CA LYS A 79 1.66 -11.51 14.91
C LYS A 79 0.32 -10.88 14.54
N THR A 80 0.07 -9.71 15.09
CA THR A 80 -1.06 -8.87 14.66
C THR A 80 -0.72 -8.18 13.34
N VAL A 81 -1.51 -8.41 12.30
CA VAL A 81 -1.25 -7.87 10.97
C VAL A 81 -1.79 -6.44 10.87
N VAL A 82 -0.96 -5.51 10.41
CA VAL A 82 -1.30 -4.09 10.31
C VAL A 82 -1.31 -3.66 8.85
N VAL A 83 -2.47 -3.17 8.39
CA VAL A 83 -2.67 -2.67 7.03
C VAL A 83 -3.17 -1.22 7.09
N VAL A 84 -2.29 -0.27 6.77
CA VAL A 84 -2.67 1.14 6.64
C VAL A 84 -3.34 1.39 5.28
N GLY A 85 -4.54 0.85 5.13
CA GLY A 85 -5.27 0.81 3.86
C GLY A 85 -6.57 0.02 3.98
N THR A 86 -7.09 -0.42 2.83
CA THR A 86 -8.29 -1.26 2.75
C THR A 86 -7.88 -2.72 2.63
N VAL A 87 -8.51 -3.58 3.42
CA VAL A 87 -8.41 -5.04 3.26
C VAL A 87 -9.57 -5.53 2.40
N THR A 88 -9.26 -6.31 1.36
CA THR A 88 -10.22 -6.85 0.39
C THR A 88 -10.28 -8.36 0.48
N ASP A 89 -11.43 -8.91 0.08
CA ASP A 89 -11.65 -10.35 0.09
C ASP A 89 -10.95 -11.05 -1.09
N ASP A 90 -10.84 -12.36 -1.01
CA ASP A 90 -10.21 -13.20 -2.03
C ASP A 90 -10.72 -14.65 -1.96
N ASP A 91 -11.80 -14.93 -2.69
CA ASP A 91 -12.49 -16.23 -2.71
C ASP A 91 -11.62 -17.41 -3.19
N ARG A 92 -10.44 -17.12 -3.75
CA ARG A 92 -9.47 -18.15 -4.15
C ARG A 92 -8.80 -18.82 -2.95
N LEU A 93 -8.90 -18.22 -1.76
CA LEU A 93 -8.34 -18.76 -0.52
C LEU A 93 -9.44 -19.47 0.27
N PHE A 94 -9.33 -20.80 0.36
CA PHE A 94 -10.26 -21.61 1.15
C PHE A 94 -9.93 -21.58 2.65
N ASP A 95 -8.64 -21.72 2.98
CA ASP A 95 -8.18 -21.75 4.37
C ASP A 95 -7.51 -20.42 4.74
N PHE A 96 -8.06 -19.74 5.74
CA PHE A 96 -7.43 -18.58 6.36
C PHE A 96 -6.88 -18.98 7.74
N PRO A 97 -5.67 -18.52 8.12
CA PRO A 97 -5.10 -18.87 9.41
C PRO A 97 -6.06 -18.50 10.54
N ALA A 98 -6.38 -19.52 11.35
CA ALA A 98 -7.33 -19.37 12.45
C ALA A 98 -6.85 -18.32 13.45
N LYS A 99 -7.80 -17.56 14.00
CA LYS A 99 -7.56 -16.60 15.10
C LYS A 99 -6.58 -15.46 14.79
N SER A 100 -6.38 -15.12 13.51
CA SER A 100 -5.51 -13.99 13.18
C SER A 100 -6.18 -12.65 13.50
N THR A 101 -5.42 -11.74 14.11
CA THR A 101 -5.87 -10.37 14.37
C THR A 101 -5.37 -9.45 13.27
N VAL A 102 -6.28 -8.70 12.64
CA VAL A 102 -5.96 -7.75 11.56
C VAL A 102 -6.43 -6.35 11.93
N ALA A 103 -5.50 -5.40 11.98
CA ALA A 103 -5.76 -3.99 12.16
C ALA A 103 -5.71 -3.25 10.82
N ALA A 104 -6.78 -2.56 10.44
CA ALA A 104 -6.81 -1.79 9.19
C ALA A 104 -7.64 -0.50 9.26
N LEU A 105 -7.53 0.35 8.23
CA LEU A 105 -8.39 1.53 8.10
C LEU A 105 -9.80 1.15 7.67
N ARG A 106 -9.93 0.18 6.76
CA ARG A 106 -11.21 -0.27 6.19
C ARG A 106 -11.14 -1.76 5.86
N PHE A 107 -12.27 -2.42 6.00
CA PHE A 107 -12.50 -3.79 5.54
C PHE A 107 -13.66 -3.79 4.56
N THR A 108 -13.57 -4.59 3.49
CA THR A 108 -14.77 -4.93 2.71
C THR A 108 -15.65 -5.88 3.53
N ALA A 109 -16.95 -5.94 3.22
CA ALA A 109 -17.89 -6.81 3.93
C ALA A 109 -17.44 -8.28 3.87
N GLY A 110 -17.07 -8.76 2.69
CA GLY A 110 -16.53 -10.11 2.49
C GLY A 110 -15.28 -10.38 3.32
N ALA A 111 -14.28 -9.49 3.28
CA ALA A 111 -13.04 -9.67 4.05
C ALA A 111 -13.30 -9.71 5.56
N ARG A 112 -14.20 -8.86 6.06
CA ARG A 112 -14.59 -8.87 7.48
C ARG A 112 -15.28 -10.18 7.84
N ALA A 113 -16.24 -10.63 7.04
CA ALA A 113 -16.93 -11.91 7.25
C ALA A 113 -15.95 -13.09 7.21
N HIS A 114 -15.00 -13.08 6.26
CA HIS A 114 -13.99 -14.13 6.12
C HIS A 114 -13.07 -14.22 7.34
N ILE A 115 -12.59 -13.08 7.85
CA ILE A 115 -11.73 -13.05 9.05
C ILE A 115 -12.50 -13.51 10.29
N LEU A 116 -13.72 -13.02 10.49
CA LEU A 116 -14.55 -13.38 11.65
C LEU A 116 -14.98 -14.86 11.61
N LYS A 117 -15.33 -15.39 10.43
CA LYS A 117 -15.70 -16.80 10.24
C LYS A 117 -14.59 -17.75 10.65
N ASN A 118 -13.33 -17.35 10.46
CA ASN A 118 -12.14 -18.11 10.88
C ASN A 118 -11.71 -17.81 12.33
N GLY A 119 -12.60 -17.22 13.14
CA GLY A 119 -12.36 -16.89 14.55
C GLY A 119 -11.33 -15.79 14.78
N GLY A 120 -10.99 -15.02 13.75
CA GLY A 120 -10.09 -13.87 13.84
C GLY A 120 -10.80 -12.59 14.31
N GLU A 121 -10.04 -11.51 14.44
CA GLU A 121 -10.55 -10.22 14.92
C GLU A 121 -10.18 -9.09 13.94
N CYS A 122 -11.16 -8.25 13.59
CA CYS A 122 -10.94 -7.04 12.81
C CYS A 122 -10.86 -5.82 13.73
N ILE A 123 -9.70 -5.18 13.79
CA ILE A 123 -9.40 -4.09 14.72
C ILE A 123 -9.17 -2.76 13.97
N THR A 124 -9.46 -1.63 14.60
CA THR A 124 -9.09 -0.29 14.12
C THR A 124 -7.68 0.11 14.55
N LEU A 125 -7.10 1.14 13.93
CA LEU A 125 -5.73 1.55 14.27
C LEU A 125 -5.63 2.21 15.67
N ASP A 126 -6.69 2.86 16.13
CA ASP A 126 -6.81 3.41 17.48
C ASP A 126 -6.88 2.29 18.54
N GLN A 127 -7.70 1.25 18.32
CA GLN A 127 -7.73 0.07 19.18
C GLN A 127 -6.37 -0.65 19.21
N LEU A 128 -5.69 -0.75 18.06
CA LEU A 128 -4.32 -1.28 17.99
C LEU A 128 -3.36 -0.45 18.82
N ALA A 129 -3.46 0.88 18.80
CA ALA A 129 -2.57 1.75 19.56
C ALA A 129 -2.71 1.56 21.08
N VAL A 130 -3.90 1.21 21.57
CA VAL A 130 -4.10 0.86 22.99
C VAL A 130 -3.44 -0.47 23.32
N ARG A 131 -3.58 -1.49 22.46
CA ARG A 131 -3.01 -2.83 22.70
C ARG A 131 -1.49 -2.88 22.53
N ALA A 132 -0.98 -2.19 21.52
CA ALA A 132 0.43 -2.24 21.12
C ALA A 132 0.96 -0.81 20.85
N PRO A 133 1.14 0.03 21.91
CA PRO A 133 1.55 1.43 21.75
C PRO A 133 2.93 1.60 21.12
N LYS A 134 3.80 0.58 21.20
CA LYS A 134 5.11 0.55 20.52
C LYS A 134 5.12 -0.33 19.26
N GLY A 135 3.98 -0.92 18.88
CA GLY A 135 3.89 -1.87 17.77
C GLY A 135 4.41 -3.27 18.09
N GLN A 136 4.35 -3.70 19.34
CA GLN A 136 4.81 -5.02 19.78
C GLN A 136 4.09 -6.14 19.01
N ASN A 137 4.85 -7.14 18.57
CA ASN A 137 4.34 -8.31 17.85
C ASN A 137 3.44 -7.98 16.63
N THR A 138 3.73 -6.86 15.94
CA THR A 138 2.99 -6.45 14.74
C THR A 138 3.71 -6.81 13.45
N LEU A 139 2.94 -7.01 12.37
CA LEU A 139 3.42 -7.25 11.02
C LEU A 139 2.78 -6.28 10.04
N ILE A 140 3.53 -5.27 9.56
CA ILE A 140 3.01 -4.30 8.60
C ILE A 140 3.01 -4.90 7.19
N VAL A 141 1.84 -4.98 6.55
CA VAL A 141 1.69 -5.51 5.19
C VAL A 141 1.28 -4.40 4.22
N ARG A 142 1.90 -4.38 3.03
CA ARG A 142 1.60 -3.41 1.96
C ARG A 142 1.04 -4.10 0.71
N GLY A 143 0.10 -3.44 0.05
CA GLY A 143 -0.40 -3.85 -1.26
C GLY A 143 0.61 -3.60 -2.38
N PRO A 144 0.44 -4.20 -3.56
CA PRO A 144 1.39 -4.07 -4.67
C PRO A 144 1.14 -2.75 -5.42
N ARG A 145 2.10 -1.81 -5.36
CA ARG A 145 1.95 -0.48 -6.01
C ARG A 145 2.04 -0.54 -7.53
N ASN A 146 2.90 -1.41 -8.06
CA ASN A 146 3.21 -1.49 -9.48
C ASN A 146 2.20 -2.32 -10.29
N ALA A 147 1.24 -2.96 -9.64
CA ALA A 147 0.20 -3.77 -10.30
C ALA A 147 -0.87 -2.93 -11.01
N ARG A 148 -0.84 -1.60 -10.88
CA ARG A 148 -1.83 -0.71 -11.50
C ARG A 148 -1.60 -0.61 -13.02
N GLU A 149 -2.68 -0.57 -13.78
CA GLU A 149 -2.64 -0.45 -15.25
C GLU A 149 -1.74 0.70 -15.74
N ALA A 150 -1.85 1.88 -15.13
CA ALA A 150 -1.05 3.05 -15.52
C ALA A 150 0.47 2.77 -15.54
N VAL A 151 0.97 1.92 -14.63
CA VAL A 151 2.40 1.60 -14.51
C VAL A 151 2.91 0.81 -15.72
N ARG A 152 2.03 0.10 -16.43
CA ARG A 152 2.38 -0.64 -17.65
C ARG A 152 2.92 0.26 -18.76
N HIS A 153 2.51 1.53 -18.76
CA HIS A 153 2.86 2.52 -19.80
C HIS A 153 4.06 3.40 -19.41
N PHE A 154 4.53 3.32 -18.17
CA PHE A 154 5.61 4.20 -17.71
C PHE A 154 6.96 3.77 -18.29
N GLY A 155 7.70 4.74 -18.82
CA GLY A 155 8.97 4.48 -19.51
C GLY A 155 8.79 3.81 -20.87
N MET A 156 7.67 4.07 -21.56
CA MET A 156 7.44 3.57 -22.91
C MET A 156 8.54 4.05 -23.87
N GLY A 157 9.14 3.11 -24.59
CA GLY A 157 10.21 3.39 -25.54
C GLY A 157 10.71 2.10 -26.20
N PRO A 158 11.65 2.21 -27.17
CA PRO A 158 12.17 1.05 -27.87
C PRO A 158 12.83 0.03 -26.94
N HIS A 159 12.57 -1.26 -27.16
CA HIS A 159 13.12 -2.37 -26.35
C HIS A 159 12.82 -2.30 -24.84
N LYS A 160 11.82 -1.52 -24.40
CA LYS A 160 11.46 -1.38 -22.97
C LYS A 160 10.38 -2.34 -22.48
N HIS A 161 9.80 -3.16 -23.37
CA HIS A 161 8.68 -4.07 -23.06
C HIS A 161 7.56 -3.40 -22.25
N ARG A 162 7.25 -2.15 -22.60
CA ARG A 162 6.14 -1.38 -22.00
C ARG A 162 4.93 -1.40 -22.91
N ALA A 163 3.75 -1.31 -22.30
CA ALA A 163 2.50 -1.34 -23.04
C ALA A 163 2.28 0.04 -23.71
N PRO A 164 1.89 0.09 -25.00
CA PRO A 164 1.48 1.34 -25.61
C PRO A 164 0.15 1.84 -25.03
N ARG A 165 -0.06 3.15 -25.07
CA ARG A 165 -1.34 3.77 -24.68
C ARG A 165 -2.28 3.75 -25.88
N ILE A 166 -3.14 2.75 -25.94
CA ILE A 166 -4.15 2.58 -26.99
C ILE A 166 -5.52 2.40 -26.37
N LEU A 167 -6.55 2.95 -27.02
CA LEU A 167 -7.94 2.76 -26.61
C LEU A 167 -8.49 1.42 -27.13
N SER A 168 -8.38 1.20 -28.44
CA SER A 168 -8.84 -0.04 -29.09
C SER A 168 -7.69 -1.04 -29.26
N LYS A 169 -7.99 -2.34 -29.08
CA LYS A 169 -7.05 -3.45 -29.26
C LYS A 169 -7.52 -4.33 -30.41
N GLY A 170 -6.60 -4.76 -31.28
CA GLY A 170 -6.93 -5.59 -32.44
C GLY A 170 -5.79 -5.65 -33.47
N ARG A 171 -5.99 -6.38 -34.58
CA ARG A 171 -4.97 -6.58 -35.62
C ARG A 171 -4.50 -5.27 -36.27
N LYS A 172 -5.41 -4.30 -36.44
CA LYS A 172 -5.16 -3.02 -37.12
C LYS A 172 -4.67 -1.90 -36.18
N PHE A 173 -4.51 -2.16 -34.88
CA PHE A 173 -4.10 -1.15 -33.90
C PHE A 173 -2.68 -1.45 -33.39
N GLU A 174 -1.73 -0.59 -33.74
CA GLU A 174 -0.31 -0.63 -33.30
C GLU A 174 0.39 -2.00 -33.40
N LYS A 175 0.10 -2.78 -34.45
CA LYS A 175 0.73 -4.10 -34.71
C LYS A 175 1.47 -4.20 -36.06
N ALA A 176 1.57 -3.09 -36.80
CA ALA A 176 2.15 -3.06 -38.14
C ALA A 176 3.66 -2.77 -38.12
N ARG A 177 4.09 -1.62 -38.66
CA ARG A 177 5.50 -1.21 -38.71
C ARG A 177 6.06 -1.04 -37.30
N GLY A 178 7.29 -1.50 -37.06
CA GLY A 178 7.97 -1.37 -35.77
C GLY A 178 7.65 -2.47 -34.74
N ARG A 179 6.70 -3.38 -35.01
CA ARG A 179 6.36 -4.52 -34.11
C ARG A 179 6.81 -5.88 -34.64
N ARG A 180 7.21 -5.97 -35.91
CA ARG A 180 7.61 -7.22 -36.56
C ARG A 180 8.57 -6.95 -37.71
N ARG A 181 9.51 -7.86 -37.93
CA ARG A 181 10.57 -7.73 -38.94
C ARG A 181 10.02 -7.60 -40.36
N SER A 182 8.90 -8.26 -40.66
CA SER A 182 8.26 -8.20 -41.99
C SER A 182 7.69 -6.83 -42.39
N ARG A 183 7.64 -5.86 -41.47
CA ARG A 183 7.17 -4.49 -41.75
C ARG A 183 8.23 -3.48 -41.25
N GLY A 184 9.35 -3.41 -41.96
CA GLY A 184 10.44 -2.46 -41.70
C GLY A 184 11.40 -2.94 -40.62
N PHE A 185 11.06 -2.77 -39.34
CA PHE A 185 11.90 -3.13 -38.20
C PHE A 185 11.06 -3.66 -37.03
N LYS A 186 11.73 -4.28 -36.04
CA LYS A 186 11.09 -4.82 -34.83
C LYS A 186 11.71 -4.21 -33.58
N VAL A 187 10.87 -3.54 -32.80
CA VAL A 187 11.18 -2.96 -31.48
C VAL A 187 10.85 -3.95 -30.36
#